data_AF-A0A349D733-F1
#
_entry.id   AF-A0A349D733-F1
#
_cell.length_a   1.000
_cell.length_b   1.000
_cell.length_c   1.000
_cell.angle_alpha   90.00
_cell.angle_beta   90.00
_cell.angle_gamma   90.00
#
_symmetry.space_group_name_H-M   'P 1'
#
loop_
_entity.id
_entity.type
_entity.pdbx_description
1 polymer ?
#
loop_
_entity_poly.entity_id
_entity_poly.type
_entity_poly.pdbx_seq_one_letter_code
_entity_poly.pdbx_strand_id
1 'polypeptide(L)' 'MYTPFAKLVHKESKSRGYENSPEKRARLAKEEKWMLDKWGREILKDEYFNQNLDNSHMDFRPITHA' A
#
# COMPACT_ATOMS: atom_id res chain seq x y z
N MET A 1 -0.19 -18.87 5.32
CA MET A 1 0.13 -19.56 6.59
C MET A 1 0.31 -18.49 7.66
N TYR A 2 -0.51 -18.50 8.70
CA TYR A 2 -0.48 -17.57 9.83
C TYR A 2 -0.35 -18.40 11.13
N THR A 3 0.45 -17.94 12.09
CA THR A 3 0.60 -18.59 13.40
C THR A 3 0.77 -17.55 14.50
N PRO A 4 0.04 -17.66 15.63
CA PRO A 4 0.11 -16.69 16.73
C PRO A 4 1.44 -16.75 17.49
N PHE A 5 2.25 -17.79 17.28
CA PHE A 5 3.55 -17.95 17.92
C PHE A 5 4.67 -17.17 17.21
N ALA A 6 4.44 -16.72 15.97
CA ALA A 6 5.42 -15.93 15.24
C ALA A 6 5.49 -14.51 15.82
N LYS A 7 6.70 -14.10 16.24
CA LYS A 7 6.99 -12.71 16.60
C LYS A 7 7.74 -12.05 15.44
N LEU A 8 7.09 -11.08 14.80
CA LEU A 8 7.69 -10.25 13.76
C LEU A 8 8.10 -8.92 14.37
N VAL A 9 9.40 -8.64 14.41
CA VAL A 9 9.91 -7.34 14.83
C VAL A 9 10.12 -6.50 13.58
N HIS A 10 9.24 -5.49 13.39
CA HIS A 10 9.43 -4.52 12.33
C HIS A 10 10.42 -3.45 12.80
N LYS A 11 11.68 -3.55 12.37
CA LYS A 11 12.63 -2.45 12.49
C LYS A 11 12.37 -1.50 11.34
N GLU A 12 11.50 -0.52 11.57
CA GLU A 12 11.17 0.50 10.58
C GLU A 12 12.46 1.07 9.97
N SER A 13 12.50 1.14 8.65
CA SER A 13 13.74 1.33 7.90
C SER A 13 14.32 2.72 8.12
N LYS A 14 15.14 2.89 9.17
CA LYS A 14 15.87 4.13 9.46
C LYS A 14 16.73 4.60 8.28
N SER A 15 17.21 3.67 7.44
CA SER A 15 18.05 3.95 6.27
C SER A 15 17.29 4.44 5.04
N ARG A 16 16.03 4.02 4.83
CA ARG A 16 15.22 4.47 3.69
C ARG A 16 14.80 5.94 3.86
N GLY A 17 14.52 6.33 5.11
CA GLY A 17 14.06 7.67 5.46
C GLY A 17 12.74 8.04 4.77
N TYR A 18 12.32 9.29 4.93
CA TYR A 18 11.08 9.77 4.32
C TYR A 18 11.22 9.96 2.79
N GLU A 19 10.10 9.79 2.07
CA GLU A 19 9.97 10.00 0.62
C GLU A 19 9.85 11.50 0.27
N ASN A 20 10.72 12.34 0.86
CA ASN A 20 10.60 13.80 0.78
C ASN A 20 11.42 14.44 -0.35
N SER A 21 12.39 13.73 -0.92
CA SER A 21 13.19 14.27 -2.04
C SER A 21 12.48 14.05 -3.38
N PRO A 22 12.69 14.92 -4.39
CA PRO A 22 12.09 14.77 -5.72
C PRO A 22 12.40 13.42 -6.37
N GLU A 23 13.62 12.92 -6.22
CA GLU A 23 14.09 11.66 -6.82
C GLU A 23 13.39 10.45 -6.17
N LYS A 24 13.22 10.52 -4.85
CA LYS A 24 12.52 9.49 -4.07
C LYS A 24 11.04 9.41 -4.45
N ARG A 25 10.36 10.56 -4.55
CA ARG A 25 8.98 10.62 -5.06
C ARG A 25 8.86 10.09 -6.48
N ALA A 26 9.78 10.45 -7.38
CA ALA A 26 9.77 9.97 -8.76
C ALA A 26 9.96 8.45 -8.85
N ARG A 27 10.84 7.88 -8.02
CA ARG A 27 10.99 6.42 -7.90
C ARG A 27 9.71 5.77 -7.39
N LEU A 28 9.09 6.31 -6.33
CA LEU A 28 7.84 5.79 -5.79
C LEU A 28 6.72 5.80 -6.85
N ALA A 29 6.55 6.90 -7.58
CA ALA A 29 5.56 7.01 -8.65
C ALA A 29 5.81 5.99 -9.79
N LYS A 30 7.08 5.70 -10.10
CA LYS A 30 7.44 4.67 -11.09
C LYS A 30 7.11 3.26 -10.59
N GLU A 31 7.38 2.96 -9.32
CA GLU A 31 7.04 1.69 -8.68
C GLU A 31 5.52 1.48 -8.63
N GLU A 32 4.77 2.51 -8.26
CA GLU A 32 3.31 2.53 -8.27
C GLU A 32 2.75 2.24 -9.67
N LYS A 33 3.23 2.98 -10.68
CA LYS A 33 2.83 2.75 -12.07
C LYS A 33 3.10 1.31 -12.51
N TRP A 34 4.28 0.78 -12.21
CA TRP A 34 4.62 -0.60 -12.59
C TRP A 34 3.68 -1.63 -11.94
N MET A 35 3.32 -1.42 -10.67
CA MET A 35 2.37 -2.30 -9.97
C MET A 35 0.99 -2.25 -10.61
N LEU A 36 0.49 -1.05 -10.92
CA LEU A 36 -0.81 -0.87 -11.57
C LEU A 36 -0.83 -1.39 -13.01
N ASP A 37 0.24 -1.18 -13.78
CA ASP A 37 0.35 -1.69 -15.14
C ASP A 37 0.32 -3.24 -15.15
N LYS A 38 0.94 -3.87 -14.14
CA LYS A 38 1.02 -5.34 -14.05
C LYS A 38 -0.22 -5.99 -13.42
N TRP A 39 -0.76 -5.39 -12.37
CA TRP A 39 -1.77 -6.00 -11.49
C TRP A 39 -3.03 -5.15 -11.29
N GLY A 40 -3.18 -4.06 -12.02
CA GLY A 40 -4.26 -3.10 -11.80
C GLY A 40 -5.65 -3.71 -11.98
N ARG A 41 -5.82 -4.70 -12.87
CA ARG A 41 -7.12 -5.37 -13.07
C ARG A 41 -7.55 -6.16 -11.83
N GLU A 42 -6.60 -6.80 -11.18
CA GLU A 42 -6.77 -7.61 -9.99
C GLU A 42 -6.97 -6.73 -8.76
N ILE A 43 -6.19 -5.66 -8.62
CA ILE A 43 -6.31 -4.68 -7.51
C ILE A 43 -7.66 -3.96 -7.53
N LEU A 44 -8.11 -3.52 -8.71
CA LEU A 44 -9.36 -2.77 -8.86
C LEU A 44 -10.61 -3.66 -8.68
N LYS A 45 -10.46 -4.98 -8.73
CA LYS A 45 -11.52 -5.96 -8.55
C LYS A 45 -11.20 -6.93 -7.43
N ASP A 46 -10.48 -6.47 -6.43
CA ASP A 46 -10.13 -7.31 -5.29
C ASP A 46 -11.39 -7.63 -4.47
N GLU A 47 -11.92 -8.85 -4.66
CA GLU A 47 -13.09 -9.36 -3.95
C GLU A 47 -12.88 -9.45 -2.43
N TYR A 48 -11.62 -9.43 -1.98
CA TYR A 48 -11.24 -9.51 -0.59
C TYR A 48 -10.93 -8.13 0.02
N PHE A 49 -11.00 -7.06 -0.76
CA PHE A 49 -10.83 -5.71 -0.21
C PHE A 49 -11.96 -5.40 0.77
N ASN A 50 -11.60 -4.85 1.94
CA ASN A 50 -12.59 -4.56 2.98
C ASN A 50 -13.54 -3.46 2.51
N GLN A 51 -14.81 -3.80 2.37
CA GLN A 51 -15.88 -2.90 1.90
C GLN A 51 -16.13 -1.69 2.83
N ASN A 52 -15.58 -1.69 4.04
CA ASN A 52 -15.67 -0.54 4.94
C ASN A 52 -14.54 0.48 4.72
N LEU A 53 -13.55 0.16 3.90
CA LEU A 53 -12.39 1.00 3.61
C LEU A 53 -12.49 1.61 2.22
N ASP A 54 -11.94 2.80 2.07
CA ASP A 54 -11.83 3.50 0.80
C ASP A 54 -10.63 2.96 0.00
N ASN A 55 -10.87 2.37 -1.17
CA ASN A 55 -9.83 1.85 -2.05
C ASN A 55 -9.25 2.91 -3.02
N SER A 56 -9.70 4.17 -2.93
CA SER A 56 -9.15 5.25 -3.75
C SER A 56 -7.84 5.81 -3.19
N HIS A 57 -7.51 5.51 -1.93
CA HIS A 57 -6.28 5.93 -1.28
C HIS A 57 -5.63 4.80 -0.48
N MET A 58 -4.31 4.84 -0.36
CA MET A 58 -3.50 3.83 0.32
C MET A 58 -3.36 4.08 1.85
N ASP A 59 -4.31 4.77 2.45
CA ASP A 59 -4.30 5.15 3.88
C ASP A 59 -5.29 4.34 4.74
N PHE A 60 -5.97 3.35 4.15
CA PHE A 60 -6.94 2.47 4.82
C PHE A 60 -8.01 3.27 5.58
N ARG A 61 -8.36 4.45 5.09
CA ARG A 61 -9.39 5.27 5.71
C ARG A 61 -10.78 4.64 5.49
N PRO A 62 -11.74 4.88 6.40
CA PRO A 62 -13.12 4.44 6.18
C PRO A 62 -13.77 5.12 4.97
N ILE A 63 -14.73 4.45 4.34
CA ILE A 63 -15.60 5.08 3.33
C ILE A 63 -16.46 6.15 4.01
N THR A 64 -16.27 7.41 3.64
CA THR A 64 -17.16 8.50 4.03
C THR A 64 -18.42 8.47 3.17
N HIS A 65 -19.57 8.18 3.77
CA HIS A 65 -20.87 8.35 3.14
C HIS A 65 -21.28 9.81 3.31
N ALA A 66 -21.50 10.52 2.19
CA ALA A 66 -22.07 11.87 2.18
C ALA A 66 -23.58 11.82 2.45
#